data_AF-A0A0N4UQW4-F1
#
_entry.id   AF-A0A0N4UQW4-F1
#
_cell.length_a   1.000
_cell.length_b   1.000
_cell.length_c   1.000
_cell.angle_alpha   90.00
_cell.angle_beta   90.00
_cell.angle_gamma   90.00
#
_symmetry.space_group_name_H-M   'P 1'
#
loop_
_entity.id
_entity.type
_entity.pdbx_description
1 polymer ?
#
loop_
_entity_poly.entity_id
_entity_poly.type
_entity_poly.pdbx_seq_one_letter_code
_entity_poly.pdbx_strand_id
1 'polypeptide(L)'
;VNKFFYKVIFIDEVWSEFEKIYDFKREHVEKSDLENFIKKYFTEAGTELTDCDLDDWKEMPKKLMRIQDNHLRKWALELNRIWLRLCREMQPDKNPDRTSLIYVPHRFIVPGGRFREYYYWDAYWIIKGLIACEMYGFIPNGGRVYYLRRSQPPLFAGMIYEYIEATKDFEFLKTILPAVIEEFRFWQNNRTVIVKKGKYAHHLFHYNTTTNVERPESFAVDHMIGKQVPVADRRKLFQDIASAAESGWDFTSRWFRDKISGAFDFPNGVPTSLMRNSKEQWDYPNGWSPINHMIIEGLRKSDDPVSQEWAFNLASKWVLGNYMVYQKTGHMWEKVGI
;
A
#
# COMPACT_ATOMS: atom_id res chain seq x y z
N VAL A 1 8.06 12.71 -9.75
CA VAL A 1 6.67 12.27 -9.52
C VAL A 1 6.27 12.69 -8.12
N ASN A 2 5.86 13.94 -7.95
CA ASN A 2 5.37 14.40 -6.67
C ASN A 2 3.85 14.23 -6.67
N LYS A 3 3.33 13.35 -5.80
CA LYS A 3 1.90 13.31 -5.48
C LYS A 3 1.59 14.59 -4.69
N PHE A 4 1.28 15.66 -5.42
CA PHE A 4 0.83 16.91 -4.85
C PHE A 4 -0.68 16.92 -4.92
N PHE A 5 -1.33 16.49 -3.84
CA PHE A 5 -2.78 16.56 -3.75
C PHE A 5 -3.15 17.37 -2.53
N TYR A 6 -3.93 18.38 -2.84
CA TYR A 6 -4.17 19.54 -2.03
C TYR A 6 -5.67 19.63 -1.79
N LYS A 7 -6.09 20.03 -0.59
CA LYS A 7 -7.49 20.40 -0.37
C LYS A 7 -7.81 21.65 -1.17
N VAL A 8 -8.90 21.63 -1.91
CA VAL A 8 -9.40 22.78 -2.67
C VAL A 8 -9.96 23.80 -1.68
N ILE A 9 -9.55 25.05 -1.80
CA ILE A 9 -10.03 26.13 -0.93
C ILE A 9 -11.38 26.65 -1.44
N PHE A 10 -11.53 26.88 -2.76
CA PHE A 10 -12.73 27.46 -3.39
C PHE A 10 -13.19 26.68 -4.64
N ILE A 11 -13.88 25.55 -4.46
CA ILE A 11 -14.21 24.63 -5.57
C ILE A 11 -15.04 25.29 -6.70
N ASP A 12 -15.94 26.21 -6.35
CA ASP A 12 -16.86 26.85 -7.31
C ASP A 12 -16.17 27.91 -8.19
N GLU A 13 -15.02 28.44 -7.75
CA GLU A 13 -14.27 29.48 -8.46
C GLU A 13 -13.01 28.93 -9.14
N VAL A 14 -12.49 27.78 -8.69
CA VAL A 14 -11.22 27.22 -9.20
C VAL A 14 -11.21 27.12 -10.72
N TRP A 15 -12.28 26.63 -11.33
CA TRP A 15 -12.32 26.47 -12.79
C TRP A 15 -12.33 27.81 -13.52
N SER A 16 -13.20 28.74 -13.11
CA SER A 16 -13.30 30.04 -13.76
C SER A 16 -12.04 30.90 -13.57
N GLU A 17 -11.35 30.75 -12.43
CA GLU A 17 -10.07 31.42 -12.16
C GLU A 17 -8.92 30.77 -12.91
N PHE A 18 -8.95 29.44 -13.12
CA PHE A 18 -7.99 28.77 -13.98
C PHE A 18 -8.12 29.22 -15.44
N GLU A 19 -9.34 29.37 -15.95
CA GLU A 19 -9.60 29.85 -17.30
C GLU A 19 -9.02 31.26 -17.57
N LYS A 20 -8.88 32.10 -16.53
CA LYS A 20 -8.29 33.44 -16.66
C LYS A 20 -6.78 33.42 -16.88
N ILE A 21 -6.09 32.40 -16.36
CA ILE A 21 -4.63 32.26 -16.52
C ILE A 21 -4.28 31.31 -17.68
N TYR A 22 -5.23 30.50 -18.14
CA TYR A 22 -5.02 29.56 -19.23
C TYR A 22 -5.26 30.22 -20.60
N ASP A 23 -4.22 30.29 -21.42
CA ASP A 23 -4.37 30.72 -22.81
C ASP A 23 -4.82 29.53 -23.67
N PHE A 24 -6.13 29.37 -23.81
CA PHE A 24 -6.74 28.34 -24.66
C PHE A 24 -6.33 28.43 -26.13
N LYS A 25 -5.87 29.60 -26.62
CA LYS A 25 -5.42 29.74 -28.01
C LYS A 25 -4.01 29.20 -28.21
N ARG A 26 -3.16 29.28 -27.18
CA ARG A 26 -1.78 28.78 -27.20
C ARG A 26 -1.61 27.42 -26.55
N GLU A 27 -2.67 26.89 -25.93
CA GLU A 27 -2.65 25.69 -25.08
C GLU A 27 -1.53 25.76 -24.02
N HIS A 28 -1.32 26.97 -23.47
CA HIS A 28 -0.16 27.28 -22.64
C HIS A 28 -0.56 27.99 -21.36
N VAL A 29 0.21 27.73 -20.32
CA VAL A 29 0.14 28.40 -19.01
C VAL A 29 1.55 28.72 -18.58
N GLU A 30 1.77 29.97 -18.18
CA GLU A 30 3.04 30.36 -17.57
C GLU A 30 3.20 29.67 -16.21
N LYS A 31 4.39 29.12 -15.98
CA LYS A 31 4.67 28.32 -14.78
C LYS A 31 4.42 29.11 -13.49
N SER A 32 4.82 30.38 -13.46
CA SER A 32 4.63 31.25 -12.30
C SER A 32 3.16 31.47 -11.98
N ASP A 33 2.32 31.63 -13.00
CA ASP A 33 0.88 31.85 -12.82
C ASP A 33 0.21 30.59 -12.27
N LEU A 34 0.62 29.41 -12.76
CA LEU A 34 0.16 28.13 -12.22
C LEU A 34 0.58 27.94 -10.76
N GLU A 35 1.83 28.24 -10.41
CA GLU A 35 2.31 28.13 -9.03
C GLU A 35 1.55 29.06 -8.09
N ASN A 36 1.28 30.30 -8.52
CA ASN A 36 0.50 31.27 -7.75
C ASN A 36 -0.96 30.84 -7.62
N PHE A 37 -1.55 30.32 -8.68
CA PHE A 37 -2.91 29.77 -8.68
C PHE A 37 -3.02 28.58 -7.71
N ILE A 38 -2.09 27.64 -7.76
CA ILE A 38 -2.06 26.50 -6.84
C ILE A 38 -1.99 27.02 -5.40
N LYS A 39 -1.04 27.90 -5.07
CA LYS A 39 -0.92 28.45 -3.71
C LYS A 39 -2.17 29.18 -3.21
N LYS A 40 -2.90 29.83 -4.11
CA LYS A 40 -4.10 30.61 -3.75
C LYS A 40 -5.33 29.73 -3.55
N TYR A 41 -5.51 28.71 -4.38
CA TYR A 41 -6.75 27.92 -4.42
C TYR A 41 -6.63 26.53 -3.81
N PHE A 42 -5.42 26.12 -3.43
CA PHE A 42 -5.13 24.80 -2.90
C PHE A 42 -4.25 24.90 -1.66
N THR A 43 -4.59 24.16 -0.62
CA THR A 43 -3.75 24.03 0.60
C THR A 43 -2.47 23.28 0.30
N GLU A 44 -1.48 23.25 1.20
CA GLU A 44 -0.34 22.33 1.04
C GLU A 44 -0.75 20.87 1.30
N ALA A 45 -0.05 19.93 0.67
CA ALA A 45 -0.38 18.54 0.84
C ALA A 45 -0.11 18.11 2.30
N GLY A 46 -1.00 17.32 2.88
CA GLY A 46 -0.88 16.81 4.26
C GLY A 46 -1.46 17.69 5.35
N THR A 47 -1.95 18.90 5.05
CA THR A 47 -2.64 19.76 6.03
C THR A 47 -3.98 19.19 6.51
N GLU A 48 -4.47 18.14 5.86
CA GLU A 48 -5.71 17.42 6.18
C GLU A 48 -5.55 16.43 7.35
N LEU A 49 -4.31 16.24 7.82
CA LEU A 49 -3.94 15.23 8.82
C LEU A 49 -3.24 15.90 9.98
N THR A 50 -3.54 15.42 11.19
CA THR A 50 -2.78 15.75 12.39
C THR A 50 -2.06 14.50 12.88
N ASP A 51 -0.92 14.71 13.54
CA ASP A 51 -0.29 13.64 14.32
C ASP A 51 -1.22 13.24 15.47
N CYS A 52 -1.15 11.97 15.89
CA CYS A 52 -1.90 11.48 17.04
C CYS A 52 -1.02 10.78 18.07
N ASP A 53 -1.51 10.80 19.31
CA ASP A 53 -0.94 10.03 20.40
C ASP A 53 -1.45 8.59 20.37
N LEU A 54 -0.58 7.65 20.76
CA LEU A 54 -0.91 6.23 20.89
C LEU A 54 -0.98 5.88 22.38
N ASP A 55 -2.18 5.97 22.95
CA ASP A 55 -2.41 5.82 24.40
C ASP A 55 -2.06 4.41 24.92
N ASP A 56 -2.14 3.40 24.06
CA ASP A 56 -1.79 2.01 24.34
C ASP A 56 -0.32 1.66 24.01
N TRP A 57 0.47 2.62 23.52
CA TRP A 57 1.88 2.41 23.20
C TRP A 57 2.70 2.15 24.47
N LYS A 58 3.58 1.16 24.40
CA LYS A 58 4.49 0.78 25.49
C LYS A 58 5.91 0.90 25.02
N GLU A 59 6.78 1.51 25.83
CA GLU A 59 8.20 1.64 25.48
C GLU A 59 8.90 0.27 25.40
N MET A 60 8.54 -0.66 26.28
CA MET A 60 9.14 -2.00 26.37
C MET A 60 8.07 -3.10 26.28
N PRO A 61 7.49 -3.39 25.09
CA PRO A 61 6.49 -4.44 24.93
C PRO A 61 7.05 -5.81 25.28
N LYS A 62 6.27 -6.64 26.00
CA LYS A 62 6.72 -7.94 26.53
C LYS A 62 7.23 -8.88 25.44
N LYS A 63 6.58 -8.88 24.26
CA LYS A 63 6.99 -9.70 23.12
C LYS A 63 8.37 -9.30 22.59
N LEU A 64 8.65 -8.01 22.47
CA LEU A 64 9.94 -7.52 21.99
C LEU A 64 11.06 -7.80 23.00
N MET A 65 10.74 -7.75 24.30
CA MET A 65 11.73 -8.05 25.36
C MET A 65 12.21 -9.51 25.36
N ARG A 66 11.47 -10.44 24.73
CA ARG A 66 11.86 -11.85 24.56
C ARG A 66 12.94 -12.07 23.49
N ILE A 67 13.25 -11.07 22.67
CA ILE A 67 14.34 -11.13 21.70
C ILE A 67 15.65 -11.31 22.49
N GLN A 68 16.36 -12.40 22.19
CA GLN A 68 17.57 -12.81 22.93
C GLN A 68 18.77 -11.93 22.58
N ASP A 69 18.96 -11.64 21.30
CA ASP A 69 20.05 -10.79 20.83
C ASP A 69 19.83 -9.33 21.26
N ASN A 70 20.80 -8.77 21.97
CA ASN A 70 20.71 -7.41 22.51
C ASN A 70 20.63 -6.33 21.43
N HIS A 71 21.34 -6.51 20.32
CA HIS A 71 21.36 -5.55 19.22
C HIS A 71 20.03 -5.56 18.48
N LEU A 72 19.51 -6.75 18.15
CA LEU A 72 18.21 -6.90 17.51
C LEU A 72 17.07 -6.45 18.43
N ARG A 73 17.16 -6.71 19.73
CA ARG A 73 16.17 -6.21 20.70
C ARG A 73 16.17 -4.68 20.75
N LYS A 74 17.34 -4.06 20.83
CA LYS A 74 17.45 -2.60 20.82
C LYS A 74 16.86 -2.02 19.53
N TRP A 75 17.19 -2.61 18.39
CA TRP A 75 16.63 -2.21 17.11
C TRP A 75 15.10 -2.37 17.07
N ALA A 76 14.56 -3.48 17.57
CA ALA A 76 13.10 -3.67 17.66
C ALA A 76 12.41 -2.60 18.53
N LEU A 77 13.04 -2.15 19.62
CA LEU A 77 12.52 -1.05 20.43
C LEU A 77 12.62 0.31 19.70
N GLU A 78 13.63 0.52 18.87
CA GLU A 78 13.70 1.70 17.99
C GLU A 78 12.60 1.66 16.92
N LEU A 79 12.33 0.50 16.32
CA LEU A 79 11.21 0.29 15.41
C LEU A 79 9.86 0.56 16.09
N ASN A 80 9.69 0.12 17.34
CA ASN A 80 8.50 0.40 18.13
C ASN A 80 8.24 1.91 18.32
N ARG A 81 9.29 2.74 18.45
CA ARG A 81 9.14 4.20 18.52
C ARG A 81 8.70 4.84 17.20
N ILE A 82 8.85 4.13 16.07
CA ILE A 82 8.43 4.66 14.76
C ILE A 82 6.90 4.82 14.70
N TRP A 83 6.13 3.97 15.41
CA TRP A 83 4.66 4.06 15.43
C TRP A 83 4.15 5.44 15.87
N LEU A 84 4.79 6.04 16.87
CA LEU A 84 4.46 7.39 17.35
C LEU A 84 4.59 8.46 16.26
N ARG A 85 5.48 8.26 15.28
CA ARG A 85 5.68 9.20 14.16
C ARG A 85 4.78 8.94 12.97
N LEU A 86 4.19 7.75 12.88
CA LEU A 86 3.34 7.32 11.77
C LEU A 86 1.84 7.38 12.10
N CYS A 87 1.48 7.63 13.36
CA CYS A 87 0.10 7.84 13.79
C CYS A 87 -0.46 9.12 13.16
N ARG A 88 -1.57 9.00 12.45
CA ARG A 88 -2.36 10.13 11.94
C ARG A 88 -3.81 10.02 12.37
N GLU A 89 -4.42 11.18 12.56
CA GLU A 89 -5.85 11.32 12.74
C GLU A 89 -6.39 12.41 11.83
N MET A 90 -7.71 12.39 11.68
CA MET A 90 -8.44 13.31 10.81
C MET A 90 -9.47 14.05 11.63
N GLN A 91 -9.58 15.34 11.41
CA GLN A 91 -10.71 16.12 11.88
C GLN A 91 -11.82 16.11 10.83
N PRO A 92 -13.10 16.00 11.21
CA PRO A 92 -14.20 16.15 10.27
C PRO A 92 -14.09 17.48 9.50
N ASP A 93 -14.05 17.40 8.18
CA ASP A 93 -14.01 18.59 7.35
C ASP A 93 -15.40 19.20 7.21
N LYS A 94 -15.51 20.52 7.33
CA LYS A 94 -16.77 21.24 7.05
C LYS A 94 -17.18 21.15 5.58
N ASN A 95 -16.23 20.90 4.68
CA ASN A 95 -16.46 20.78 3.24
C ASN A 95 -15.78 19.50 2.72
N PRO A 96 -16.34 18.31 2.99
CA PRO A 96 -15.73 17.03 2.62
C PRO A 96 -15.51 16.89 1.10
N ASP A 97 -16.34 17.54 0.28
CA ASP A 97 -16.22 17.51 -1.19
C ASP A 97 -14.98 18.26 -1.72
N ARG A 98 -14.29 19.02 -0.86
CA ARG A 98 -13.07 19.76 -1.21
C ARG A 98 -11.78 18.99 -0.92
N THR A 99 -11.88 17.87 -0.22
CA THR A 99 -10.74 17.00 0.07
C THR A 99 -10.84 15.72 -0.76
N SER A 100 -9.68 15.22 -1.17
CA SER A 100 -9.60 13.87 -1.74
C SER A 100 -9.52 12.79 -0.67
N LEU A 101 -9.25 13.13 0.59
CA LEU A 101 -9.08 12.19 1.69
C LEU A 101 -10.45 11.77 2.22
N ILE A 102 -10.67 10.46 2.30
CA ILE A 102 -11.91 9.88 2.84
C ILE A 102 -11.80 9.91 4.36
N TYR A 103 -12.74 10.60 5.00
CA TYR A 103 -12.79 10.70 6.45
C TYR A 103 -12.99 9.35 7.12
N VAL A 104 -12.21 9.11 8.16
CA VAL A 104 -12.38 7.99 9.09
C VAL A 104 -12.36 8.51 10.52
N PRO A 105 -13.25 8.01 11.40
CA PRO A 105 -13.41 8.54 12.75
C PRO A 105 -12.33 8.07 13.73
N HIS A 106 -11.44 7.18 13.29
CA HIS A 106 -10.42 6.56 14.12
C HIS A 106 -9.02 6.92 13.63
N ARG A 107 -8.08 6.95 14.58
CA ARG A 107 -6.65 7.07 14.30
C ARG A 107 -6.20 5.92 13.41
N PHE A 108 -5.20 6.17 12.56
CA PHE A 108 -4.60 5.15 11.70
C PHE A 108 -3.10 5.37 11.59
N ILE A 109 -2.40 4.33 11.16
CA ILE A 109 -0.97 4.38 10.89
C ILE A 109 -0.76 4.45 9.38
N VAL A 110 0.08 5.39 8.93
CA VAL A 110 0.47 5.50 7.52
C VAL A 110 1.77 4.74 7.23
N PRO A 111 2.01 4.28 5.99
CA PRO A 111 3.29 3.65 5.62
C PRO A 111 4.51 4.59 5.80
N GLY A 112 4.30 5.90 5.66
CA GLY A 112 5.31 6.93 5.87
C GLY A 112 5.82 7.62 4.60
N GLY A 113 6.64 8.65 4.80
CA GLY A 113 7.20 9.46 3.71
C GLY A 113 6.10 10.18 2.92
N ARG A 114 6.06 9.95 1.60
CA ARG A 114 5.04 10.58 0.71
C ARG A 114 3.63 10.02 0.90
N PHE A 115 3.51 8.83 1.51
CA PHE A 115 2.25 8.14 1.71
C PHE A 115 1.59 8.65 2.97
N ARG A 116 0.64 9.58 2.80
CA ARG A 116 -0.04 10.29 3.88
C ARG A 116 -1.44 9.76 4.15
N GLU A 117 -1.95 8.87 3.32
CA GLU A 117 -3.19 8.15 3.55
C GLU A 117 -2.92 6.74 4.08
N TYR A 118 -3.94 6.13 4.68
CA TYR A 118 -3.92 4.70 4.98
C TYR A 118 -4.01 3.87 3.69
N TYR A 119 -3.33 2.73 3.66
CA TYR A 119 -3.28 1.79 2.54
C TYR A 119 -3.70 0.40 3.00
N TYR A 120 -4.46 -0.31 2.16
CA TYR A 120 -5.21 -1.48 2.57
C TYR A 120 -4.33 -2.68 2.88
N TRP A 121 -3.61 -3.22 1.90
CA TRP A 121 -2.81 -4.42 2.17
C TRP A 121 -1.61 -4.13 3.11
N ASP A 122 -1.10 -2.90 3.11
CA ASP A 122 -0.09 -2.42 4.07
C ASP A 122 -0.62 -2.48 5.51
N ALA A 123 -1.91 -2.17 5.71
CA ALA A 123 -2.58 -2.23 7.01
C ALA A 123 -2.45 -3.61 7.67
N TYR A 124 -2.42 -4.69 6.89
CA TYR A 124 -2.27 -6.04 7.45
C TYR A 124 -0.93 -6.21 8.15
N TRP A 125 0.15 -5.79 7.50
CA TRP A 125 1.49 -5.86 8.06
C TRP A 125 1.67 -4.89 9.23
N ILE A 126 1.07 -3.71 9.13
CA ILE A 126 1.05 -2.76 10.23
C ILE A 126 0.32 -3.35 11.44
N ILE A 127 -0.87 -3.92 11.28
CA ILE A 127 -1.63 -4.57 12.36
C ILE A 127 -0.81 -5.67 13.03
N LYS A 128 -0.13 -6.53 12.25
CA LYS A 128 0.77 -7.53 12.82
C LYS A 128 1.91 -6.90 13.64
N GLY A 129 2.49 -5.81 13.14
CA GLY A 129 3.51 -5.04 13.85
C GLY A 129 3.01 -4.41 15.15
N LEU A 130 1.82 -3.80 15.14
CA LEU A 130 1.16 -3.23 16.31
C LEU A 130 0.87 -4.33 17.35
N ILE A 131 0.34 -5.48 16.94
CA ILE A 131 0.09 -6.65 17.82
C ILE A 131 1.39 -7.21 18.42
N ALA A 132 2.50 -7.15 17.69
CA ALA A 132 3.82 -7.51 18.22
C ALA A 132 4.31 -6.50 19.28
N CYS A 133 3.86 -5.25 19.19
CA CYS A 133 4.14 -4.19 20.15
C CYS A 133 3.04 -4.02 21.23
N GLU A 134 2.11 -4.98 21.32
CA GLU A 134 0.97 -4.99 22.27
C GLU A 134 0.00 -3.80 22.12
N MET A 135 -0.17 -3.30 20.88
CA MET A 135 -1.17 -2.30 20.48
C MET A 135 -2.26 -2.93 19.61
N TYR A 136 -3.52 -2.50 19.76
CA TYR A 136 -4.69 -3.21 19.21
C TYR A 136 -5.66 -2.33 18.40
N GLY A 137 -5.16 -1.34 17.66
CA GLY A 137 -5.97 -0.46 16.81
C GLY A 137 -6.48 -1.08 15.49
N PHE A 138 -7.44 -0.41 14.86
CA PHE A 138 -8.04 -0.77 13.56
C PHE A 138 -7.59 0.19 12.45
N ILE A 139 -7.33 -0.32 11.23
CA ILE A 139 -6.85 0.50 10.11
C ILE A 139 -7.75 0.28 8.88
N PRO A 140 -8.32 1.36 8.29
CA PRO A 140 -9.20 1.27 7.12
C PRO A 140 -8.44 1.06 5.78
N ASN A 141 -9.20 0.80 4.71
CA ASN A 141 -8.72 0.47 3.35
C ASN A 141 -8.58 1.72 2.46
N GLY A 142 -7.35 2.10 2.06
CA GLY A 142 -7.07 3.10 1.02
C GLY A 142 -7.86 4.42 1.07
N GLY A 143 -7.35 5.45 1.76
CA GLY A 143 -8.19 6.59 2.16
C GLY A 143 -8.43 7.73 1.18
N ARG A 144 -8.54 7.51 -0.13
CA ARG A 144 -8.71 8.62 -1.10
C ARG A 144 -9.85 8.39 -2.10
N VAL A 145 -10.57 9.43 -2.48
CA VAL A 145 -11.71 9.37 -3.43
C VAL A 145 -11.31 8.79 -4.80
N TYR A 146 -10.09 9.06 -5.25
CA TYR A 146 -9.57 8.51 -6.50
C TYR A 146 -9.18 7.02 -6.40
N TYR A 147 -9.24 6.42 -5.20
CA TYR A 147 -9.13 4.98 -5.00
C TYR A 147 -10.48 4.26 -5.05
N LEU A 148 -11.63 4.95 -5.00
CA LEU A 148 -12.97 4.33 -4.93
C LEU A 148 -13.31 3.32 -6.05
N ARG A 149 -12.57 3.34 -7.17
CA ARG A 149 -12.77 2.41 -8.31
C ARG A 149 -11.85 1.18 -8.30
N ARG A 150 -10.97 1.05 -7.30
CA ARG A 150 -10.04 -0.07 -7.15
C ARG A 150 -9.88 -0.48 -5.69
N SER A 151 -9.56 -1.75 -5.46
CA SER A 151 -9.15 -2.24 -4.15
C SER A 151 -7.63 -2.39 -4.06
N GLN A 152 -7.17 -3.26 -3.17
CA GLN A 152 -5.82 -3.78 -3.01
C GLN A 152 -5.91 -5.28 -2.63
N PRO A 153 -4.81 -6.03 -2.51
CA PRO A 153 -4.86 -7.45 -2.12
C PRO A 153 -5.73 -7.67 -0.87
N PRO A 154 -6.75 -8.56 -0.94
CA PRO A 154 -7.79 -8.63 0.07
C PRO A 154 -7.30 -9.34 1.34
N LEU A 155 -6.85 -8.57 2.30
CA LEU A 155 -6.30 -9.04 3.57
C LEU A 155 -7.18 -8.70 4.77
N PHE A 156 -8.37 -8.12 4.59
CA PHE A 156 -9.25 -7.71 5.69
C PHE A 156 -9.65 -8.88 6.58
N ALA A 157 -10.10 -9.99 6.00
CA ALA A 157 -10.35 -11.21 6.77
C ALA A 157 -9.12 -11.67 7.57
N GLY A 158 -7.92 -11.54 6.97
CA GLY A 158 -6.65 -11.79 7.64
C GLY A 158 -6.38 -10.83 8.80
N MET A 159 -6.65 -9.54 8.63
CA MET A 159 -6.52 -8.53 9.71
C MET A 159 -7.41 -8.87 10.89
N ILE A 160 -8.68 -9.19 10.63
CA ILE A 160 -9.63 -9.60 11.68
C ILE A 160 -9.15 -10.88 12.36
N TYR A 161 -8.66 -11.86 11.61
CA TYR A 161 -8.09 -13.09 12.17
C TYR A 161 -6.92 -12.80 13.12
N GLU A 162 -5.96 -11.97 12.74
CA GLU A 162 -4.82 -11.61 13.60
C GLU A 162 -5.27 -10.88 14.87
N TYR A 163 -6.22 -9.94 14.75
CA TYR A 163 -6.78 -9.23 15.90
C TYR A 163 -7.45 -10.21 16.87
N ILE A 164 -8.35 -11.05 16.38
CA ILE A 164 -9.09 -12.02 17.21
C ILE A 164 -8.15 -13.05 17.83
N GLU A 165 -7.11 -13.49 17.11
CA GLU A 165 -6.11 -14.38 17.69
C GLU A 165 -5.33 -13.74 18.83
N ALA A 166 -5.12 -12.43 18.78
CA ALA A 166 -4.37 -11.71 19.80
C ALA A 166 -5.22 -11.26 20.99
N THR A 167 -6.48 -10.90 20.79
CA THR A 167 -7.37 -10.31 21.83
C THR A 167 -8.42 -11.28 22.35
N LYS A 168 -8.78 -12.31 21.57
CA LYS A 168 -9.90 -13.23 21.83
C LYS A 168 -11.26 -12.52 21.97
N ASP A 169 -11.40 -11.34 21.36
CA ASP A 169 -12.61 -10.52 21.39
C ASP A 169 -13.66 -11.00 20.36
N PHE A 170 -14.33 -12.11 20.69
CA PHE A 170 -15.35 -12.71 19.81
C PHE A 170 -16.61 -11.86 19.66
N GLU A 171 -16.87 -10.90 20.56
CA GLU A 171 -17.98 -9.95 20.38
C GLU A 171 -17.67 -8.97 19.26
N PHE A 172 -16.44 -8.44 19.19
CA PHE A 172 -16.01 -7.65 18.04
C PHE A 172 -16.05 -8.44 16.72
N LEU A 173 -15.71 -9.74 16.75
CA LEU A 173 -15.85 -10.58 15.55
C LEU A 173 -17.29 -10.60 15.03
N LYS A 174 -18.28 -10.72 15.92
CA LYS A 174 -19.70 -10.73 15.52
C LYS A 174 -20.13 -9.42 14.88
N THR A 175 -19.63 -8.28 15.36
CA THR A 175 -19.99 -6.96 14.82
C THR A 175 -19.32 -6.69 13.47
N ILE A 176 -18.09 -7.18 13.26
CA ILE A 176 -17.32 -6.89 12.03
C ILE A 176 -17.52 -7.94 10.92
N LEU A 177 -17.95 -9.16 11.25
CA LEU A 177 -18.14 -10.25 10.29
C LEU A 177 -19.02 -9.87 9.07
N PRO A 178 -20.12 -9.10 9.20
CA PRO A 178 -20.89 -8.65 8.04
C PRO A 178 -20.05 -7.87 7.02
N ALA A 179 -19.11 -7.04 7.47
CA ALA A 179 -18.21 -6.29 6.59
C ALA A 179 -17.22 -7.21 5.86
N VAL A 180 -16.72 -8.25 6.54
CA VAL A 180 -15.84 -9.27 5.92
C VAL A 180 -16.57 -10.02 4.81
N ILE A 181 -17.82 -10.41 5.05
CA ILE A 181 -18.66 -11.07 4.06
C ILE A 181 -18.93 -10.14 2.88
N GLU A 182 -19.18 -8.86 3.14
CA GLU A 182 -19.45 -7.89 2.08
C GLU A 182 -18.23 -7.66 1.18
N GLU A 183 -17.01 -7.64 1.74
CA GLU A 183 -15.80 -7.61 0.93
C GLU A 183 -15.70 -8.85 0.03
N PHE A 184 -15.96 -10.04 0.56
CA PHE A 184 -15.94 -11.26 -0.23
C PHE A 184 -16.96 -11.21 -1.39
N ARG A 185 -18.17 -10.71 -1.13
CA ARG A 185 -19.20 -10.50 -2.16
C ARG A 185 -18.75 -9.52 -3.23
N PHE A 186 -18.02 -8.45 -2.86
CA PHE A 186 -17.44 -7.54 -3.85
C PHE A 186 -16.53 -8.29 -4.83
N TRP A 187 -15.61 -9.14 -4.34
CA TRP A 187 -14.73 -9.93 -5.21
C TRP A 187 -15.52 -10.93 -6.07
N GLN A 188 -16.50 -11.62 -5.48
CA GLN A 188 -17.40 -12.51 -6.21
C GLN A 188 -18.14 -11.81 -7.36
N ASN A 189 -18.71 -10.64 -7.11
CA ASN A 189 -19.56 -9.96 -8.07
C ASN A 189 -18.76 -9.19 -9.13
N ASN A 190 -17.57 -8.67 -8.78
CA ASN A 190 -16.87 -7.68 -9.62
C ASN A 190 -15.51 -8.16 -10.16
N ARG A 191 -14.98 -9.28 -9.66
CA ARG A 191 -13.61 -9.73 -9.97
C ARG A 191 -13.55 -11.22 -10.32
N THR A 192 -14.67 -11.91 -10.43
CA THR A 192 -14.69 -13.32 -10.85
C THR A 192 -14.40 -13.45 -12.33
N VAL A 193 -13.53 -14.40 -12.68
CA VAL A 193 -13.29 -14.86 -14.05
C VAL A 193 -13.43 -16.39 -14.10
N ILE A 194 -14.06 -16.89 -15.17
CA ILE A 194 -14.20 -18.33 -15.39
C ILE A 194 -13.12 -18.77 -16.38
N VAL A 195 -12.15 -19.56 -15.91
CA VAL A 195 -11.08 -20.11 -16.73
C VAL A 195 -11.40 -21.57 -17.05
N LYS A 196 -11.57 -21.88 -18.34
CA LYS A 196 -11.78 -23.25 -18.81
C LYS A 196 -10.43 -23.93 -19.08
N LYS A 197 -10.21 -25.09 -18.46
CA LYS A 197 -9.03 -25.94 -18.71
C LYS A 197 -9.47 -27.38 -18.88
N GLY A 198 -9.41 -27.88 -20.12
CA GLY A 198 -9.96 -29.19 -20.47
C GLY A 198 -11.48 -29.22 -20.22
N LYS A 199 -11.95 -30.21 -19.46
CA LYS A 199 -13.36 -30.36 -19.10
C LYS A 199 -13.80 -29.52 -17.88
N TYR A 200 -12.88 -28.83 -17.21
CA TYR A 200 -13.16 -28.12 -15.97
C TYR A 200 -13.30 -26.61 -16.22
N ALA A 201 -14.28 -26.01 -15.53
CA ALA A 201 -14.44 -24.57 -15.41
C ALA A 201 -14.01 -24.16 -14.00
N HIS A 202 -13.01 -23.29 -13.91
CA HIS A 202 -12.46 -22.80 -12.64
C HIS A 202 -12.94 -21.38 -12.41
N HIS A 203 -13.62 -21.16 -11.29
CA HIS A 203 -13.96 -19.82 -10.81
C HIS A 203 -12.76 -19.26 -10.06
N LEU A 204 -12.14 -18.24 -10.64
CA LEU A 204 -10.97 -17.56 -10.07
C LEU A 204 -11.27 -16.08 -9.93
N PHE A 205 -10.40 -15.36 -9.23
CA PHE A 205 -10.42 -13.91 -9.17
C PHE A 205 -9.28 -13.33 -9.99
N HIS A 206 -9.53 -12.16 -10.58
CA HIS A 206 -8.49 -11.33 -11.21
C HIS A 206 -8.60 -9.89 -10.74
N TYR A 207 -7.49 -9.16 -10.68
CA TYR A 207 -7.52 -7.70 -10.52
C TYR A 207 -7.99 -7.10 -11.85
N ASN A 208 -9.06 -6.31 -11.80
CA ASN A 208 -9.74 -5.80 -13.00
C ASN A 208 -10.58 -4.58 -12.64
N THR A 209 -9.92 -3.44 -12.56
CA THR A 209 -10.56 -2.17 -12.19
C THR A 209 -11.49 -1.69 -13.30
N THR A 210 -12.47 -0.85 -12.95
CA THR A 210 -13.37 -0.24 -13.94
C THR A 210 -12.84 1.07 -14.51
N THR A 211 -11.78 1.64 -13.92
CA THR A 211 -11.17 2.86 -14.43
C THR A 211 -10.41 2.56 -15.72
N ASN A 212 -10.53 3.44 -16.71
CA ASN A 212 -9.90 3.27 -18.01
C ASN A 212 -9.38 4.61 -18.57
N VAL A 213 -8.98 5.48 -17.63
CA VAL A 213 -8.33 6.77 -17.84
C VAL A 213 -7.09 6.83 -16.94
N GLU A 214 -6.22 7.79 -17.21
CA GLU A 214 -5.03 8.05 -16.41
C GLU A 214 -5.37 8.17 -14.92
N ARG A 215 -4.53 7.57 -14.06
CA ARG A 215 -4.75 7.67 -12.61
C ARG A 215 -4.47 9.09 -12.16
N PRO A 216 -5.38 9.76 -11.40
CA PRO A 216 -5.15 11.12 -10.93
C PRO A 216 -3.83 11.26 -10.17
N GLU A 217 -3.48 10.26 -9.35
CA GLU A 217 -2.28 10.30 -8.54
C GLU A 217 -0.96 10.10 -9.30
N SER A 218 -1.03 9.70 -10.58
CA SER A 218 0.10 9.46 -11.46
C SER A 218 -0.15 10.02 -12.89
N PHE A 219 -1.00 11.02 -13.02
CA PHE A 219 -1.58 11.44 -14.31
C PHE A 219 -0.52 11.68 -15.39
N ALA A 220 0.49 12.49 -15.08
CA ALA A 220 1.54 12.83 -16.04
C ALA A 220 2.30 11.60 -16.54
N VAL A 221 2.55 10.61 -15.67
CA VAL A 221 3.26 9.38 -16.03
C VAL A 221 2.38 8.51 -16.91
N ASP A 222 1.15 8.24 -16.46
CA ASP A 222 0.20 7.42 -17.20
C ASP A 222 -0.11 8.04 -18.58
N HIS A 223 -0.25 9.37 -18.65
CA HIS A 223 -0.49 10.11 -19.89
C HIS A 223 0.68 9.96 -20.89
N MET A 224 1.92 10.03 -20.41
CA MET A 224 3.11 9.84 -21.24
C MET A 224 3.26 8.40 -21.74
N ILE A 225 2.84 7.40 -20.96
CA ILE A 225 2.77 6.00 -21.41
C ILE A 225 1.67 5.85 -22.46
N GLY A 226 0.49 6.44 -22.23
CA GLY A 226 -0.63 6.42 -23.17
C GLY A 226 -0.30 7.00 -24.55
N LYS A 227 0.58 8.01 -24.61
CA LYS A 227 1.07 8.57 -25.88
C LYS A 227 1.86 7.58 -26.74
N GLN A 228 2.39 6.51 -26.17
CA GLN A 228 3.19 5.50 -26.88
C GLN A 228 2.33 4.41 -27.54
N VAL A 229 1.01 4.40 -27.32
CA VAL A 229 0.10 3.40 -27.91
C VAL A 229 -0.99 4.08 -28.77
N PRO A 230 -1.58 3.35 -29.73
CA PRO A 230 -2.73 3.85 -30.50
C PRO A 230 -3.87 4.29 -29.59
N VAL A 231 -4.60 5.34 -30.01
CA VAL A 231 -5.72 5.90 -29.23
C VAL A 231 -6.77 4.83 -28.87
N ALA A 232 -7.02 3.89 -29.79
CA ALA A 232 -7.96 2.79 -29.58
C ALA A 232 -7.57 1.87 -28.40
N ASP A 233 -6.28 1.74 -28.11
CA ASP A 233 -5.75 0.81 -27.09
C ASP A 233 -5.60 1.49 -25.71
N ARG A 234 -5.59 2.83 -25.67
CA ARG A 234 -5.31 3.60 -24.44
C ARG A 234 -6.24 3.26 -23.29
N ARG A 235 -7.54 3.10 -23.55
CA ARG A 235 -8.51 2.76 -22.50
C ARG A 235 -8.18 1.43 -21.83
N LYS A 236 -7.79 0.43 -22.62
CA LYS A 236 -7.40 -0.88 -22.10
C LYS A 236 -6.08 -0.79 -21.34
N LEU A 237 -5.08 -0.08 -21.90
CA LEU A 237 -3.81 0.19 -21.23
C LEU A 237 -4.02 0.84 -19.84
N PHE A 238 -4.85 1.88 -19.74
CA PHE A 238 -5.11 2.56 -18.48
C PHE A 238 -5.86 1.68 -17.48
N GLN A 239 -6.76 0.83 -17.97
CA GLN A 239 -7.40 -0.19 -17.14
C GLN A 239 -6.39 -1.21 -16.58
N ASP A 240 -5.44 -1.66 -17.41
CA ASP A 240 -4.41 -2.61 -17.00
C ASP A 240 -3.42 -1.97 -16.01
N ILE A 241 -3.03 -0.71 -16.24
CA ILE A 241 -2.23 0.09 -15.31
C ILE A 241 -2.92 0.22 -13.94
N ALA A 242 -4.20 0.58 -13.93
CA ALA A 242 -4.94 0.71 -12.68
C ALA A 242 -5.18 -0.64 -12.00
N SER A 243 -5.33 -1.71 -12.76
CA SER A 243 -5.44 -3.08 -12.24
C SER A 243 -4.12 -3.60 -11.68
N ALA A 244 -2.98 -3.19 -12.25
CA ALA A 244 -1.67 -3.43 -11.66
C ALA A 244 -1.52 -2.70 -10.30
N ALA A 245 -2.03 -1.47 -10.19
CA ALA A 245 -2.09 -0.77 -8.89
C ALA A 245 -3.04 -1.47 -7.89
N GLU A 246 -4.19 -1.99 -8.35
CA GLU A 246 -5.09 -2.82 -7.53
C GLU A 246 -4.41 -4.10 -7.02
N SER A 247 -3.41 -4.62 -7.74
CA SER A 247 -2.64 -5.79 -7.27
C SER A 247 -1.65 -5.49 -6.15
N GLY A 248 -1.38 -4.21 -5.86
CA GLY A 248 -0.29 -3.76 -5.00
C GLY A 248 1.11 -3.82 -5.65
N TRP A 249 1.23 -4.37 -6.85
CA TRP A 249 2.50 -4.56 -7.57
C TRP A 249 2.57 -3.64 -8.80
N ASP A 250 2.50 -2.32 -8.60
CA ASP A 250 2.66 -1.29 -9.64
C ASP A 250 4.10 -0.75 -9.68
N PHE A 251 4.98 -1.18 -10.59
CA PHE A 251 4.80 -2.24 -11.57
C PHE A 251 5.85 -3.34 -11.40
N THR A 252 5.59 -4.48 -12.04
CA THR A 252 6.45 -5.66 -12.14
C THR A 252 6.35 -6.21 -13.54
N SER A 253 7.44 -6.82 -14.00
CA SER A 253 7.48 -7.53 -15.25
C SER A 253 6.54 -8.74 -15.31
N ARG A 254 6.03 -9.23 -14.17
CA ARG A 254 5.02 -10.30 -14.10
C ARG A 254 3.77 -9.99 -14.93
N TRP A 255 3.43 -8.71 -15.05
CA TRP A 255 2.28 -8.24 -15.84
C TRP A 255 2.61 -8.09 -17.33
N PHE A 256 3.89 -8.15 -17.70
CA PHE A 256 4.36 -8.02 -19.07
C PHE A 256 4.47 -9.41 -19.73
N ARG A 257 4.60 -9.43 -21.06
CA ARG A 257 4.37 -10.63 -21.89
C ARG A 257 5.42 -11.75 -21.70
N ASP A 258 6.57 -11.46 -21.09
CA ASP A 258 7.72 -12.38 -21.02
C ASP A 258 7.98 -12.87 -19.58
N LYS A 259 8.13 -14.18 -19.38
CA LYS A 259 8.22 -14.80 -18.03
C LYS A 259 9.36 -15.83 -17.95
N ILE A 260 10.18 -15.74 -16.91
CA ILE A 260 11.13 -16.79 -16.44
C ILE A 260 11.11 -16.81 -14.90
N SER A 261 11.21 -17.98 -14.25
CA SER A 261 11.08 -18.18 -12.79
C SER A 261 12.25 -18.99 -12.18
N GLY A 262 12.57 -18.73 -10.90
CA GLY A 262 13.68 -19.31 -10.11
C GLY A 262 13.96 -18.55 -8.80
N ALA A 263 12.98 -18.54 -7.89
CA ALA A 263 12.85 -17.54 -6.82
C ALA A 263 13.77 -17.68 -5.59
N PHE A 264 14.53 -18.77 -5.41
CA PHE A 264 15.10 -19.12 -4.10
C PHE A 264 16.61 -18.93 -3.95
N ASP A 265 17.33 -18.51 -4.99
CA ASP A 265 18.80 -18.55 -5.00
C ASP A 265 19.49 -17.26 -4.49
N PHE A 266 18.80 -16.40 -3.72
CA PHE A 266 19.27 -15.03 -3.41
C PHE A 266 19.67 -14.81 -1.93
N PRO A 267 20.73 -14.02 -1.65
CA PRO A 267 21.35 -13.98 -0.33
C PRO A 267 20.52 -13.26 0.74
N ASN A 268 19.78 -12.19 0.42
CA ASN A 268 19.06 -11.40 1.43
C ASN A 268 17.53 -11.51 1.38
N GLY A 269 16.95 -12.43 0.59
CA GLY A 269 15.50 -12.60 0.49
C GLY A 269 15.06 -13.16 -0.84
N VAL A 270 13.75 -13.21 -1.07
CA VAL A 270 13.18 -13.62 -2.37
C VAL A 270 13.00 -12.39 -3.26
N PRO A 271 13.55 -12.38 -4.49
CA PRO A 271 13.27 -11.32 -5.45
C PRO A 271 11.80 -11.33 -5.82
N THR A 272 11.28 -10.13 -6.01
CA THR A 272 9.91 -9.95 -6.47
C THR A 272 9.68 -10.56 -7.87
N SER A 273 10.72 -10.53 -8.71
CA SER A 273 10.78 -11.16 -10.03
C SER A 273 12.22 -11.42 -10.40
N LEU A 274 12.48 -12.37 -11.29
CA LEU A 274 13.81 -12.64 -11.83
C LEU A 274 14.25 -11.71 -12.97
N MET A 275 13.37 -10.82 -13.42
CA MET A 275 13.71 -9.94 -14.53
C MET A 275 14.70 -8.86 -14.08
N ARG A 276 15.98 -9.09 -14.39
CA ARG A 276 17.09 -8.19 -14.03
C ARG A 276 17.08 -6.86 -14.78
N ASN A 277 16.38 -6.78 -15.92
CA ASN A 277 16.45 -5.64 -16.84
C ASN A 277 15.23 -4.71 -16.82
N SER A 278 14.18 -5.02 -16.05
CA SER A 278 12.93 -4.25 -16.12
C SER A 278 13.04 -2.85 -15.51
N LYS A 279 14.00 -2.62 -14.62
CA LYS A 279 14.12 -1.40 -13.77
C LYS A 279 12.88 -1.11 -12.92
N GLU A 280 11.90 -2.00 -12.90
CA GLU A 280 10.65 -1.83 -12.15
C GLU A 280 10.87 -2.14 -10.67
N GLN A 281 10.11 -1.45 -9.81
CA GLN A 281 10.34 -1.55 -8.37
C GLN A 281 9.95 -2.90 -7.77
N TRP A 282 8.98 -3.59 -8.36
CA TRP A 282 8.57 -4.94 -7.98
C TRP A 282 9.28 -5.99 -8.86
N ASP A 283 10.58 -5.80 -9.16
CA ASP A 283 11.43 -6.81 -9.79
C ASP A 283 12.84 -6.85 -9.15
N TYR A 284 13.70 -7.77 -9.60
CA TYR A 284 15.10 -7.85 -9.14
C TYR A 284 15.83 -6.51 -9.33
N PRO A 285 16.64 -6.06 -8.35
CA PRO A 285 17.07 -6.74 -7.13
C PRO A 285 16.28 -6.36 -5.88
N ASN A 286 15.00 -5.98 -5.99
CA ASN A 286 14.26 -5.51 -4.81
C ASN A 286 13.54 -6.66 -4.10
N GLY A 287 13.82 -6.80 -2.80
CA GLY A 287 13.03 -7.56 -1.85
C GLY A 287 12.04 -6.65 -1.12
N TRP A 288 10.83 -7.17 -0.92
CA TRP A 288 9.75 -6.45 -0.25
C TRP A 288 9.28 -7.23 0.98
N SER A 289 9.01 -6.50 2.08
CA SER A 289 8.58 -7.09 3.36
C SER A 289 7.34 -7.98 3.24
N PRO A 290 6.27 -7.58 2.50
CA PRO A 290 5.09 -8.44 2.32
C PRO A 290 5.42 -9.81 1.72
N ILE A 291 6.27 -9.86 0.70
CA ILE A 291 6.60 -11.11 -0.02
C ILE A 291 7.41 -12.03 0.88
N ASN A 292 8.47 -11.50 1.48
CA ASN A 292 9.32 -12.28 2.37
C ASN A 292 8.48 -12.82 3.54
N HIS A 293 7.65 -11.99 4.16
CA HIS A 293 6.79 -12.42 5.26
C HIS A 293 5.81 -13.52 4.83
N MET A 294 5.10 -13.38 3.71
CA MET A 294 4.14 -14.41 3.25
C MET A 294 4.82 -15.75 2.99
N ILE A 295 6.00 -15.75 2.36
CA ILE A 295 6.75 -16.98 2.08
C ILE A 295 7.24 -17.61 3.39
N ILE A 296 7.84 -16.81 4.28
CA ILE A 296 8.32 -17.27 5.58
C ILE A 296 7.17 -17.90 6.38
N GLU A 297 6.04 -17.20 6.53
CA GLU A 297 4.91 -17.73 7.28
C GLU A 297 4.28 -18.97 6.63
N GLY A 298 4.20 -19.00 5.29
CA GLY A 298 3.70 -20.16 4.56
C GLY A 298 4.55 -21.40 4.81
N LEU A 299 5.88 -21.26 4.71
CA LEU A 299 6.83 -22.33 4.98
C LEU A 299 6.83 -22.74 6.47
N ARG A 300 6.80 -21.76 7.39
CA ARG A 300 6.79 -22.00 8.84
C ARG A 300 5.54 -22.75 9.31
N LYS A 301 4.39 -22.50 8.68
CA LYS A 301 3.11 -23.16 9.00
C LYS A 301 2.93 -24.51 8.31
N SER A 302 3.86 -24.92 7.44
CA SER A 302 3.82 -26.26 6.85
C SER A 302 4.14 -27.33 7.89
N ASP A 303 3.65 -28.56 7.67
CA ASP A 303 3.98 -29.72 8.52
C ASP A 303 5.35 -30.34 8.18
N ASP A 304 6.07 -29.79 7.20
CA ASP A 304 7.35 -30.31 6.72
C ASP A 304 8.54 -29.63 7.47
N PRO A 305 9.36 -30.38 8.22
CA PRO A 305 10.47 -29.81 8.98
C PRO A 305 11.51 -29.09 8.11
N VAL A 306 11.75 -29.55 6.88
CA VAL A 306 12.71 -28.92 5.95
C VAL A 306 12.20 -27.53 5.54
N SER A 307 10.92 -27.43 5.19
CA SER A 307 10.27 -26.15 4.89
C SER A 307 10.31 -25.20 6.09
N GLN A 308 10.11 -25.69 7.31
CA GLN A 308 10.23 -24.88 8.53
C GLN A 308 11.66 -24.36 8.76
N GLU A 309 12.68 -25.17 8.47
CA GLU A 309 14.09 -24.73 8.51
C GLU A 309 14.37 -23.64 7.47
N TRP A 310 13.84 -23.81 6.25
CA TRP A 310 13.94 -22.78 5.20
C TRP A 310 13.28 -21.47 5.61
N ALA A 311 12.12 -21.54 6.29
CA ALA A 311 11.44 -20.37 6.83
C ALA A 311 12.35 -19.61 7.82
N PHE A 312 12.98 -20.33 8.75
CA PHE A 312 13.89 -19.74 9.73
C PHE A 312 15.12 -19.09 9.06
N ASN A 313 15.73 -19.78 8.09
CA ASN A 313 16.89 -19.28 7.37
C ASN A 313 16.55 -18.02 6.56
N LEU A 314 15.40 -18.01 5.88
CA LEU A 314 14.94 -16.86 5.12
C LEU A 314 14.58 -15.68 6.03
N ALA A 315 13.92 -15.93 7.17
CA ALA A 315 13.62 -14.90 8.16
C ALA A 315 14.89 -14.28 8.74
N SER A 316 15.87 -15.10 9.10
CA SER A 316 17.16 -14.64 9.62
C SER A 316 17.89 -13.76 8.61
N LYS A 317 17.95 -14.19 7.33
CA LYS A 317 18.53 -13.39 6.24
C LYS A 317 17.82 -12.05 6.07
N TRP A 318 16.49 -12.05 6.02
CA TRP A 318 15.71 -10.83 5.83
C TRP A 318 15.89 -9.85 6.99
N VAL A 319 15.81 -10.33 8.24
CA VAL A 319 15.96 -9.51 9.45
C VAL A 319 17.38 -8.93 9.53
N LEU A 320 18.42 -9.75 9.34
CA LEU A 320 19.81 -9.29 9.40
C LEU A 320 20.14 -8.34 8.25
N GLY A 321 19.65 -8.61 7.03
CA GLY A 321 19.79 -7.73 5.87
C GLY A 321 19.21 -6.34 6.14
N ASN A 322 17.98 -6.28 6.66
CA ASN A 322 17.35 -5.01 7.03
C ASN A 322 18.08 -4.32 8.18
N TYR A 323 18.53 -5.07 9.19
CA TYR A 323 19.29 -4.51 10.30
C TYR A 323 20.59 -3.85 9.83
N MET A 324 21.35 -4.49 8.93
CA MET A 324 22.56 -3.91 8.36
C MET A 324 22.27 -2.61 7.60
N VAL A 325 21.20 -2.58 6.80
CA VAL A 325 20.78 -1.37 6.09
C VAL A 325 20.37 -0.27 7.07
N TYR A 326 19.64 -0.62 8.13
CA TYR A 326 19.25 0.31 9.17
C TYR A 326 20.47 0.88 9.89
N GLN A 327 21.43 0.06 10.29
CA GLN A 327 22.66 0.52 10.93
C GLN A 327 23.46 1.48 10.04
N LYS A 328 23.47 1.24 8.72
CA LYS A 328 24.19 2.09 7.76
C LYS A 328 23.48 3.42 7.48
N THR A 329 22.14 3.43 7.49
CA THR A 329 21.36 4.57 6.99
C THR A 329 20.57 5.32 8.06
N GLY A 330 20.37 4.73 9.23
CA GLY A 330 19.49 5.24 10.29
C GLY A 330 17.99 5.11 9.98
N HIS A 331 17.62 4.46 8.87
CA HIS A 331 16.24 4.42 8.38
C HIS A 331 15.82 3.01 7.94
N MET A 332 14.52 2.74 8.08
CA MET A 332 13.86 1.65 7.38
C MET A 332 13.43 2.12 6.00
N TRP A 333 13.61 1.26 5.00
CA TRP A 333 13.32 1.57 3.60
C TRP A 333 12.10 0.79 3.11
N GLU A 334 11.39 1.36 2.14
CA GLU A 334 10.22 0.76 1.48
C GLU A 334 10.54 -0.64 0.91
N LYS A 335 11.75 -0.79 0.35
CA LYS A 335 12.29 -2.02 -0.21
C LYS A 335 13.79 -2.08 0.02
N VAL A 336 14.34 -3.29 0.06
CA VAL A 336 15.75 -3.55 0.29
C VAL A 336 16.34 -4.32 -0.89
N GLY A 337 17.53 -3.91 -1.34
CA GLY A 337 18.28 -4.65 -2.34
C GLY A 337 18.71 -6.02 -1.81
N ILE A 338 18.37 -7.09 -2.52
CA ILE A 338 18.58 -8.48 -2.08
C ILE A 338 19.80 -9.17 -2.63
#